data_AF-A0A6C0LSC6-F1
#
_entry.id   AF-A0A6C0LSC6-F1
#
_cell.length_a   1.000
_cell.length_b   1.000
_cell.length_c   1.000
_cell.angle_alpha   90.00
_cell.angle_beta   90.00
_cell.angle_gamma   90.00
#
_symmetry.space_group_name_H-M   'P 1'
#
loop_
_entity.id
_entity.type
_entity.pdbx_description
1 polymer ?
#
loop_
_entity_poly.entity_id
_entity_poly.type
_entity_poly.pdbx_seq_one_letter_code
_entity_poly.pdbx_strand_id
1 'polypeptide(L)'
;MTTCNIKDTDSRNNGLITKIWGSAGWILNHSITFGYPSNPTDEDKHRYKMYFISLGDVLPCKYCRESYKKFIIQGETALTDNVMKNRETLTTWFYKIHNAVNNKLGIDYGITYDDLVEKMESFRAKCGNSKSCIIPLDYKAFSYRKLDQKDCPIIKFKDVQIFFTLAKLRGVEDKYYSFYQFIESLNGDISLLKKSKIWIHRNKFCQKQIKKMRENGKPSTEIDGLWIGTPTIDELKLLLHLCSNLNRDEIQICNKIIIENPIYNTFINSEN
;
A
#
# COMPACT_ATOMS: atom_id res chain seq x y z
N MET A 1 -4.69 -21.09 -17.76
CA MET A 1 -3.35 -20.65 -17.33
C MET A 1 -2.82 -19.70 -18.38
N THR A 2 -2.49 -18.48 -18.03
CA THR A 2 -1.87 -17.51 -18.96
C THR A 2 -0.43 -17.96 -19.22
N THR A 3 -0.07 -18.26 -20.47
CA THR A 3 1.28 -18.69 -20.84
C THR A 3 2.22 -17.49 -20.89
N CYS A 4 3.34 -17.57 -20.16
CA CYS A 4 4.37 -16.54 -20.14
C CYS A 4 5.34 -16.77 -21.33
N ASN A 5 5.28 -15.91 -22.34
CA ASN A 5 6.14 -15.99 -23.54
C ASN A 5 7.36 -15.08 -23.42
N ILE A 6 8.15 -15.22 -22.35
CA ILE A 6 9.39 -14.43 -22.19
C ILE A 6 10.56 -15.17 -22.84
N LYS A 7 11.17 -14.55 -23.84
CA LYS A 7 12.51 -14.89 -24.38
C LYS A 7 13.54 -13.96 -23.74
N ASP A 8 13.78 -14.08 -22.44
CA ASP A 8 14.84 -13.31 -21.78
C ASP A 8 16.13 -14.14 -21.80
N THR A 9 17.18 -13.60 -22.41
CA THR A 9 18.46 -14.29 -22.61
C THR A 9 19.55 -13.79 -21.66
N ASP A 10 19.28 -12.77 -20.82
CA ASP A 10 20.23 -12.33 -19.81
C ASP A 10 19.57 -11.74 -18.53
N SER A 11 19.23 -12.64 -17.61
CA SER A 11 18.68 -12.30 -16.30
C SER A 11 19.74 -12.05 -15.22
N ARG A 12 21.04 -12.06 -15.55
CA ARG A 12 22.14 -12.15 -14.55
C ARG A 12 22.21 -10.95 -13.60
N ASN A 13 21.67 -9.81 -14.01
CA ASN A 13 21.72 -8.55 -13.25
C ASN A 13 20.34 -8.03 -12.80
N ASN A 14 19.27 -8.79 -13.02
CA ASN A 14 17.91 -8.36 -12.66
C ASN A 14 17.58 -8.72 -11.21
N GLY A 15 16.94 -7.79 -10.50
CA GLY A 15 16.34 -8.06 -9.19
C GLY A 15 15.00 -8.80 -9.30
N LEU A 16 14.38 -9.10 -8.15
CA LEU A 16 13.04 -9.67 -8.10
C LEU A 16 11.96 -8.58 -8.15
N ILE A 17 10.82 -8.89 -8.78
CA ILE A 17 9.66 -7.99 -8.89
C ILE A 17 9.26 -7.51 -7.48
N THR A 18 9.33 -6.20 -7.25
CA THR A 18 9.11 -5.58 -5.94
C THR A 18 7.70 -5.82 -5.38
N LYS A 19 6.69 -5.93 -6.26
CA LYS A 19 5.31 -6.25 -5.90
C LYS A 19 5.10 -7.70 -5.42
N ILE A 20 6.09 -8.58 -5.56
CA ILE A 20 6.05 -9.97 -5.07
C ILE A 20 6.63 -10.07 -3.65
N TRP A 21 7.88 -9.62 -3.46
CA TRP A 21 8.58 -9.78 -2.18
C TRP A 21 8.36 -8.63 -1.19
N GLY A 22 8.01 -7.43 -1.68
CA GLY A 22 7.96 -6.21 -0.85
C GLY A 22 7.01 -6.30 0.33
N SER A 23 5.78 -6.78 0.11
CA SER A 23 4.79 -6.93 1.20
C SER A 23 5.25 -7.92 2.28
N ALA A 24 5.89 -9.04 1.88
CA ALA A 24 6.44 -10.01 2.82
C ALA A 24 7.62 -9.41 3.60
N GLY A 25 8.50 -8.68 2.91
CA GLY A 25 9.62 -7.97 3.52
C GLY A 25 9.17 -6.96 4.57
N TRP A 26 8.14 -6.15 4.29
CA TRP A 26 7.60 -5.21 5.27
C TRP A 26 6.99 -5.92 6.49
N ILE A 27 6.17 -6.96 6.29
CA ILE A 27 5.57 -7.71 7.40
C ILE A 27 6.65 -8.31 8.30
N LEU A 28 7.68 -8.94 7.73
CA LEU A 28 8.77 -9.52 8.49
C LEU A 28 9.54 -8.47 9.29
N ASN A 29 9.96 -7.38 8.65
CA ASN A 29 10.78 -6.38 9.31
C ASN A 29 10.02 -5.57 10.36
N HIS A 30 8.73 -5.27 10.15
CA HIS A 30 7.87 -4.75 11.22
C HIS A 30 7.74 -5.78 12.35
N SER A 31 7.59 -7.07 12.06
CA SER A 31 7.54 -8.09 13.12
C SER A 31 8.83 -8.13 13.94
N ILE A 32 9.99 -7.96 13.30
CA ILE A 32 11.30 -7.87 13.96
C ILE A 32 11.35 -6.66 14.89
N THR A 33 10.93 -5.46 14.44
CA THR A 33 10.94 -4.28 15.32
C THR A 33 10.00 -4.42 16.52
N PHE A 34 8.81 -4.98 16.33
CA PHE A 34 7.88 -5.27 17.42
C PHE A 34 8.36 -6.42 18.33
N GLY A 35 9.27 -7.28 17.85
CA GLY A 35 9.97 -8.28 18.65
C GLY A 35 11.08 -7.72 19.54
N TYR A 36 11.52 -6.48 19.30
CA TYR A 36 12.60 -5.84 20.05
C TYR A 36 12.24 -5.68 21.54
N PRO A 37 13.20 -5.86 22.48
CA PRO A 37 12.92 -5.70 23.90
C PRO A 37 12.46 -4.28 24.26
N SER A 38 11.58 -4.16 25.26
CA SER A 38 11.22 -2.86 25.82
C SER A 38 12.40 -2.20 26.55
N ASN A 39 13.28 -3.01 27.13
CA ASN A 39 14.53 -2.59 27.77
C ASN A 39 15.70 -3.37 27.14
N PRO A 40 16.23 -2.93 25.99
CA PRO A 40 17.27 -3.67 25.27
C PRO A 40 18.63 -3.54 25.95
N THR A 41 19.41 -4.62 25.93
CA THR A 41 20.83 -4.61 26.28
C THR A 41 21.64 -3.92 25.18
N ASP A 42 22.89 -3.55 25.46
CA ASP A 42 23.75 -2.97 24.42
C ASP A 42 24.06 -3.95 23.28
N GLU A 43 24.10 -5.24 23.60
CA GLU A 43 24.22 -6.31 22.61
C GLU A 43 22.96 -6.41 21.73
N ASP A 44 21.75 -6.27 22.29
CA ASP A 44 20.52 -6.21 21.50
C ASP A 44 20.55 -5.01 20.54
N LYS A 45 20.91 -3.82 21.05
CA LYS A 45 21.04 -2.59 20.23
C LYS A 45 22.00 -2.81 19.07
N HIS A 46 23.17 -3.39 19.35
CA HIS A 46 24.18 -3.66 18.34
C HIS A 46 23.67 -4.65 17.27
N ARG A 47 23.11 -5.78 17.68
CA ARG A 47 22.59 -6.81 16.76
C ARG A 47 21.49 -6.28 15.84
N TYR A 48 20.53 -5.55 16.40
CA TYR A 48 19.43 -4.98 15.62
C TYR A 48 19.93 -3.88 14.66
N LYS A 49 20.86 -3.04 15.10
CA LYS A 49 21.47 -2.02 14.23
C LYS A 49 22.22 -2.68 13.06
N MET A 50 23.03 -3.71 13.32
CA MET A 50 23.75 -4.44 12.28
C MET A 50 22.81 -5.18 11.33
N TYR A 51 21.72 -5.75 11.84
CA TYR A 51 20.67 -6.36 11.01
C TYR A 51 20.08 -5.33 10.03
N PHE A 52 19.67 -4.16 10.50
CA PHE A 52 19.06 -3.14 9.64
C PHE A 52 20.06 -2.48 8.68
N ILE A 53 21.33 -2.35 9.05
CA ILE A 53 22.38 -1.96 8.10
C ILE A 53 22.49 -2.99 6.98
N SER A 54 22.62 -4.28 7.35
CA SER A 54 22.77 -5.40 6.40
C SER A 54 21.53 -5.59 5.53
N LEU A 55 20.33 -5.26 6.03
CA LEU A 55 19.11 -5.25 5.23
C LEU A 55 19.29 -4.40 3.96
N GLY A 56 19.95 -3.25 4.07
CA GLY A 56 20.25 -2.36 2.96
C GLY A 56 21.19 -2.97 1.89
N ASP A 57 21.92 -4.02 2.22
CA ASP A 57 22.81 -4.72 1.29
C ASP A 57 22.14 -5.88 0.56
N VAL A 58 21.08 -6.45 1.13
CA VAL A 58 20.49 -7.71 0.65
C VAL A 58 19.12 -7.57 -0.01
N LEU A 59 18.51 -6.39 -0.05
CA LEU A 59 17.24 -6.20 -0.78
C LEU A 59 17.44 -6.64 -2.25
N PRO A 60 16.56 -7.49 -2.82
CA PRO A 60 16.74 -8.07 -4.15
C PRO A 60 16.32 -7.08 -5.26
N CYS A 61 16.74 -5.83 -5.14
CA CYS A 61 16.42 -4.71 -6.03
C CYS A 61 17.47 -3.60 -5.81
N LYS A 62 18.28 -3.32 -6.84
CA LYS A 62 19.38 -2.32 -6.77
C LYS A 62 18.89 -0.96 -6.26
N TYR A 63 17.88 -0.39 -6.92
CA TYR A 63 17.33 0.92 -6.55
C TYR A 63 16.70 0.95 -5.15
N CYS A 64 16.20 -0.19 -4.68
CA CYS A 64 15.65 -0.33 -3.34
C CYS A 64 16.78 -0.25 -2.30
N ARG A 65 17.91 -0.93 -2.53
CA ARG A 65 19.11 -0.82 -1.69
C ARG A 65 19.65 0.60 -1.63
N GLU A 66 19.84 1.24 -2.79
CA GLU A 66 20.35 2.60 -2.88
C GLU A 66 19.47 3.60 -2.11
N SER A 67 18.15 3.51 -2.27
CA SER A 67 17.22 4.40 -1.56
C SER A 67 17.15 4.11 -0.07
N TYR A 68 17.12 2.84 0.33
CA TYR A 68 17.14 2.47 1.73
C TYR A 68 18.40 2.97 2.43
N LYS A 69 19.58 2.76 1.82
CA LYS A 69 20.87 3.26 2.33
C LYS A 69 20.85 4.78 2.49
N LYS A 70 20.27 5.51 1.54
CA LYS A 70 20.09 6.96 1.67
C LYS A 70 19.17 7.32 2.83
N PHE A 71 18.04 6.63 3.00
CA PHE A 71 17.10 6.93 4.07
C PHE A 71 17.69 6.71 5.47
N ILE A 72 18.44 5.63 5.67
CA ILE A 72 18.99 5.29 7.00
C ILE A 72 20.15 6.17 7.46
N ILE A 73 20.64 7.12 6.65
CA ILE A 73 21.73 8.03 7.02
C ILE A 73 21.33 9.51 7.15
N GLN A 74 20.07 9.87 6.84
CA GLN A 74 19.65 11.28 6.80
C GLN A 74 18.26 11.51 7.39
N GLY A 75 18.03 12.73 7.88
CA GLY A 75 16.72 13.21 8.34
C GLY A 75 16.12 12.37 9.47
N GLU A 76 14.80 12.36 9.56
CA GLU A 76 14.07 11.61 10.60
C GLU A 76 14.15 10.08 10.46
N THR A 77 14.68 9.59 9.34
CA THR A 77 14.87 8.17 9.05
C THR A 77 16.28 7.67 9.38
N ALA A 78 17.17 8.55 9.84
CA ALA A 78 18.53 8.18 10.20
C ALA A 78 18.57 7.12 11.31
N LEU A 79 19.34 6.05 11.09
CA LEU A 79 19.53 4.94 12.01
C LEU A 79 20.58 5.33 13.07
N THR A 80 20.11 5.93 14.15
CA THR A 80 20.94 6.44 15.26
C THR A 80 20.82 5.57 16.50
N ASP A 81 21.65 5.83 17.52
CA ASP A 81 21.54 5.09 18.79
C ASP A 81 20.24 5.43 19.54
N ASN A 82 19.67 6.61 19.31
CA ASN A 82 18.35 6.98 19.82
C ASN A 82 17.22 6.10 19.28
N VAL A 83 17.35 5.62 18.02
CA VAL A 83 16.40 4.66 17.45
C VAL A 83 16.41 3.34 18.22
N MET A 84 17.58 2.94 18.74
CA MET A 84 17.78 1.68 19.44
C MET A 84 17.41 1.74 20.93
N LYS A 85 16.92 2.88 21.44
CA LYS A 85 16.63 3.09 22.86
C LYS A 85 15.67 2.05 23.44
N ASN A 86 14.58 1.74 22.74
CA ASN A 86 13.59 0.75 23.14
C ASN A 86 12.73 0.30 21.94
N ARG A 87 11.76 -0.60 22.19
CA ARG A 87 10.80 -1.07 21.18
C ARG A 87 10.12 0.10 20.45
N GLU A 88 9.57 1.05 21.18
CA GLU A 88 8.78 2.15 20.62
C GLU A 88 9.60 3.03 19.67
N THR A 89 10.85 3.36 20.03
CA THR A 89 11.73 4.15 19.16
C THR A 89 12.08 3.39 17.88
N LEU A 90 12.31 2.08 17.97
CA LEU A 90 12.64 1.26 16.81
C LEU A 90 11.42 1.02 15.88
N THR A 91 10.24 0.74 16.44
CA THR A 91 9.00 0.57 15.66
C THR A 91 8.60 1.88 14.97
N THR A 92 8.73 3.02 15.67
CA THR A 92 8.49 4.34 15.10
C THR A 92 9.46 4.65 13.95
N TRP A 93 10.75 4.38 14.13
CA TRP A 93 11.75 4.58 13.09
C TRP A 93 11.44 3.76 11.82
N PHE A 94 11.12 2.48 11.97
CA PHE A 94 10.86 1.63 10.80
C PHE A 94 9.52 1.98 10.11
N TYR A 95 8.54 2.49 10.87
CA TYR A 95 7.35 3.13 10.31
C TYR A 95 7.70 4.35 9.45
N LYS A 96 8.60 5.24 9.93
CA LYS A 96 9.08 6.39 9.14
C LYS A 96 9.80 5.96 7.87
N ILE A 97 10.62 4.90 7.93
CA ILE A 97 11.27 4.31 6.75
C ILE A 97 10.24 3.80 5.73
N HIS A 98 9.20 3.09 6.19
CA HIS A 98 8.12 2.62 5.32
C HIS A 98 7.41 3.78 4.61
N ASN A 99 7.12 4.87 5.35
CA ASN A 99 6.53 6.07 4.78
C ASN A 99 7.45 6.84 3.83
N ALA A 100 8.77 6.86 4.08
CA ALA A 100 9.73 7.44 3.14
C ALA A 100 9.72 6.68 1.79
N VAL A 101 9.57 5.35 1.82
CA VAL A 101 9.40 4.53 0.60
C VAL A 101 8.06 4.82 -0.07
N ASN A 102 6.96 4.88 0.68
CA ASN A 102 5.63 5.22 0.15
C ASN A 102 5.65 6.57 -0.57
N ASN A 103 6.25 7.59 0.06
CA ASN A 103 6.42 8.92 -0.52
C ASN A 103 7.26 8.89 -1.80
N LYS A 104 8.38 8.16 -1.81
CA LYS A 104 9.21 7.98 -3.02
C LYS A 104 8.41 7.35 -4.17
N LEU A 105 7.53 6.40 -3.85
CA LEU A 105 6.70 5.72 -4.85
C LEU A 105 5.45 6.52 -5.23
N GLY A 106 5.19 7.68 -4.61
CA GLY A 106 3.98 8.47 -4.84
C GLY A 106 2.70 7.77 -4.41
N ILE A 107 2.78 6.86 -3.42
CA ILE A 107 1.66 6.05 -2.92
C ILE A 107 1.38 6.45 -1.47
N ASP A 108 0.10 6.49 -1.09
CA ASP A 108 -0.34 6.68 0.28
C ASP A 108 -1.30 5.55 0.68
N TYR A 109 -1.25 5.11 1.93
CA TYR A 109 -2.20 4.14 2.51
C TYR A 109 -3.04 4.74 3.64
N GLY A 110 -2.69 5.95 4.10
CA GLY A 110 -3.34 6.61 5.24
C GLY A 110 -3.20 5.84 6.55
N ILE A 111 -2.15 5.03 6.72
CA ILE A 111 -1.93 4.26 7.94
C ILE A 111 -1.15 5.11 8.92
N THR A 112 -1.72 5.37 10.09
CA THR A 112 -1.04 6.06 11.19
C THR A 112 -0.10 5.10 11.94
N TYR A 113 0.76 5.65 12.80
CA TYR A 113 1.59 4.81 13.67
C TYR A 113 0.71 3.98 14.63
N ASP A 114 -0.37 4.55 15.15
CA ASP A 114 -1.29 3.84 16.04
C ASP A 114 -2.00 2.68 15.32
N ASP A 115 -2.41 2.87 14.06
CA ASP A 115 -2.98 1.78 13.24
C ASP A 115 -1.98 0.63 13.06
N LEU A 116 -0.69 0.95 12.84
CA LEU A 116 0.38 -0.04 12.76
C LEU A 116 0.57 -0.76 14.09
N VAL A 117 0.63 -0.02 15.21
CA VAL A 117 0.77 -0.60 16.55
C VAL A 117 -0.39 -1.51 16.87
N GLU A 118 -1.64 -1.09 16.63
CA GLU A 118 -2.83 -1.92 16.84
C GLU A 118 -2.73 -3.23 16.05
N LYS A 119 -2.32 -3.14 14.78
CA LYS A 119 -2.16 -4.32 13.91
C LYS A 119 -1.06 -5.25 14.40
N MET A 120 0.13 -4.73 14.69
CA MET A 120 1.28 -5.55 15.06
C MET A 120 1.16 -6.12 16.48
N GLU A 121 0.60 -5.38 17.42
CA GLU A 121 0.29 -5.88 18.78
C GLU A 121 -0.83 -6.92 18.77
N SER A 122 -1.70 -6.93 17.75
CA SER A 122 -2.64 -8.05 17.54
C SER A 122 -1.95 -9.38 17.22
N PHE A 123 -0.67 -9.36 16.85
CA PHE A 123 0.13 -10.56 16.55
C PHE A 123 1.00 -10.99 17.74
N ARG A 124 1.05 -10.22 18.82
CA ARG A 124 1.92 -10.55 19.96
C ARG A 124 1.45 -11.83 20.63
N ALA A 125 2.36 -12.76 20.85
CA ALA A 125 2.05 -14.01 21.52
C ALA A 125 1.57 -13.76 22.97
N LYS A 126 0.30 -14.06 23.23
CA LYS A 126 -0.31 -14.04 24.56
C LYS A 126 -0.41 -15.47 25.07
N CYS A 127 0.66 -15.94 25.70
CA CYS A 127 0.75 -17.29 26.23
C CYS A 127 -0.15 -17.44 27.47
N GLY A 128 -1.09 -18.39 27.47
CA GLY A 128 -2.02 -18.58 28.58
C GLY A 128 -1.43 -19.23 29.83
N ASN A 129 -0.27 -19.92 29.73
CA ASN A 129 0.38 -20.65 30.82
C ASN A 129 1.92 -20.67 30.65
N SER A 130 2.65 -20.85 31.76
CA SER A 130 4.13 -20.76 31.83
C SER A 130 4.92 -21.94 31.24
N LYS A 131 4.29 -23.11 31.03
CA LYS A 131 5.00 -24.34 30.59
C LYS A 131 5.07 -24.53 29.08
N SER A 132 4.22 -23.85 28.31
CA SER A 132 4.20 -23.90 26.85
C SER A 132 3.48 -22.66 26.32
N CYS A 133 4.05 -21.94 25.36
CA CYS A 133 3.37 -20.79 24.77
C CYS A 133 2.23 -21.24 23.84
N ILE A 134 1.10 -21.63 24.44
CA ILE A 134 -0.14 -21.93 23.72
C ILE A 134 -0.97 -20.65 23.74
N ILE A 135 -1.18 -20.10 22.55
CA ILE A 135 -2.04 -18.95 22.32
C ILE A 135 -3.50 -19.45 22.20
N PRO A 136 -4.47 -18.83 22.90
CA PRO A 136 -5.89 -19.14 22.75
C PRO A 136 -6.39 -19.11 21.30
N LEU A 137 -7.30 -20.03 20.93
CA LEU A 137 -7.76 -20.19 19.55
C LEU A 137 -8.53 -18.97 19.02
N ASP A 138 -9.34 -18.35 19.86
CA ASP A 138 -10.08 -17.12 19.56
C ASP A 138 -9.13 -15.95 19.27
N TYR A 139 -8.06 -15.81 20.05
CA TYR A 139 -7.03 -14.80 19.84
C TYR A 139 -6.23 -15.08 18.56
N LYS A 140 -5.84 -16.34 18.29
CA LYS A 140 -5.23 -16.72 17.00
C LYS A 140 -6.13 -16.35 15.82
N ALA A 141 -7.42 -16.67 15.90
CA ALA A 141 -8.37 -16.34 14.85
C ALA A 141 -8.50 -14.82 14.65
N PHE A 142 -8.45 -14.03 15.71
CA PHE A 142 -8.38 -12.56 15.63
C PHE A 142 -7.11 -12.08 14.92
N SER A 143 -5.93 -12.59 15.29
CA SER A 143 -4.66 -12.27 14.66
C SER A 143 -4.65 -12.61 13.16
N TYR A 144 -5.14 -13.80 12.77
CA TYR A 144 -5.23 -14.19 11.36
C TYR A 144 -6.16 -13.27 10.57
N ARG A 145 -7.31 -12.89 11.14
CA ARG A 145 -8.20 -11.91 10.48
C ARG A 145 -7.53 -10.56 10.28
N LYS A 146 -6.74 -10.08 11.25
CA LYS A 146 -5.97 -8.82 11.14
C LYS A 146 -4.84 -8.93 10.10
N LEU A 147 -4.22 -10.09 9.94
CA LEU A 147 -3.24 -10.37 8.88
C LEU A 147 -3.86 -10.32 7.48
N ASP A 148 -5.04 -10.93 7.31
CA ASP A 148 -5.75 -10.96 6.03
C ASP A 148 -6.37 -9.60 5.64
N GLN A 149 -6.60 -8.73 6.61
CA GLN A 149 -7.00 -7.34 6.39
C GLN A 149 -5.82 -6.50 5.89
N LYS A 150 -5.52 -6.62 4.59
CA LYS A 150 -4.51 -5.78 3.92
C LYS A 150 -5.08 -4.42 3.53
N ASP A 151 -4.31 -3.39 3.79
CA ASP A 151 -4.65 -2.02 3.45
C ASP A 151 -4.38 -1.77 1.96
N CYS A 152 -5.29 -1.08 1.28
CA CYS A 152 -5.10 -0.66 -0.11
C CYS A 152 -4.75 0.83 -0.18
N PRO A 153 -3.97 1.25 -1.19
CA PRO A 153 -3.65 2.65 -1.39
C PRO A 153 -4.87 3.57 -1.38
N ILE A 154 -4.70 4.81 -0.95
CA ILE A 154 -5.73 5.83 -0.93
C ILE A 154 -5.40 6.95 -1.92
N ILE A 155 -6.43 7.50 -2.52
CA ILE A 155 -6.38 8.75 -3.31
C ILE A 155 -7.27 9.77 -2.63
N LYS A 156 -6.89 11.05 -2.73
CA LYS A 156 -7.69 12.15 -2.18
C LYS A 156 -9.02 12.22 -2.93
N PHE A 157 -10.10 12.42 -2.18
CA PHE A 157 -11.45 12.51 -2.75
C PHE A 157 -11.55 13.55 -3.88
N LYS A 158 -10.92 14.71 -3.73
CA LYS A 158 -10.89 15.79 -4.74
C LYS A 158 -10.29 15.35 -6.09
N ASP A 159 -9.35 14.42 -6.06
CA ASP A 159 -8.69 13.94 -7.28
C ASP A 159 -9.54 12.90 -8.02
N VAL A 160 -10.65 12.42 -7.42
CA VAL A 160 -11.49 11.35 -7.97
C VAL A 160 -12.68 11.84 -8.79
N GLN A 161 -13.10 13.09 -8.61
CA GLN A 161 -14.28 13.65 -9.27
C GLN A 161 -14.21 13.55 -10.80
N ILE A 162 -13.05 13.81 -11.40
CA ILE A 162 -12.84 13.68 -12.85
C ILE A 162 -13.02 12.23 -13.34
N PHE A 163 -12.57 11.25 -12.54
CA PHE A 163 -12.71 9.84 -12.86
C PHE A 163 -14.14 9.33 -12.66
N PHE A 164 -14.90 9.94 -11.75
CA PHE A 164 -16.33 9.65 -11.60
C PHE A 164 -17.10 9.98 -12.88
N THR A 165 -16.87 11.17 -13.45
CA THR A 165 -17.47 11.58 -14.74
C THR A 165 -17.02 10.67 -15.87
N LEU A 166 -15.72 10.36 -15.94
CA LEU A 166 -15.19 9.45 -16.96
C LEU A 166 -15.81 8.05 -16.84
N ALA A 167 -16.00 7.54 -15.63
CA ALA A 167 -16.63 6.23 -15.39
C ALA A 167 -18.07 6.19 -15.91
N LYS A 168 -18.86 7.26 -15.73
CA LYS A 168 -20.22 7.37 -16.27
C LYS A 168 -20.20 7.32 -17.79
N LEU A 169 -19.38 8.19 -18.40
CA LEU A 169 -19.25 8.28 -19.85
C LEU A 169 -18.82 6.96 -20.49
N ARG A 170 -18.02 6.17 -19.78
CA ARG A 170 -17.52 4.86 -20.24
C ARG A 170 -18.38 3.68 -19.81
N GLY A 171 -19.56 3.92 -19.23
CA GLY A 171 -20.54 2.88 -18.92
C GLY A 171 -20.13 1.92 -17.79
N VAL A 172 -19.40 2.41 -16.77
CA VAL A 172 -19.14 1.61 -15.57
C VAL A 172 -20.46 1.34 -14.83
N GLU A 173 -20.70 0.10 -14.42
CA GLU A 173 -21.93 -0.35 -13.76
C GLU A 173 -22.25 0.41 -12.45
N ASP A 174 -23.53 0.72 -12.20
CA ASP A 174 -23.99 1.56 -11.07
C ASP A 174 -23.52 1.10 -9.68
N LYS A 175 -23.38 -0.22 -9.48
CA LYS A 175 -22.93 -0.79 -8.20
C LYS A 175 -21.55 -0.29 -7.74
N TYR A 176 -20.73 0.25 -8.64
CA TYR A 176 -19.38 0.73 -8.30
C TYR A 176 -19.35 2.15 -7.75
N TYR A 177 -20.45 2.92 -7.86
CA TYR A 177 -20.50 4.30 -7.38
C TYR A 177 -20.93 4.42 -5.92
N SER A 178 -21.51 3.38 -5.33
CA SER A 178 -22.08 3.45 -3.98
C SER A 178 -21.05 3.86 -2.91
N PHE A 179 -19.80 3.40 -3.03
CA PHE A 179 -18.73 3.83 -2.13
C PHE A 179 -18.40 5.31 -2.31
N TYR A 180 -18.25 5.77 -3.56
CA TYR A 180 -17.97 7.18 -3.86
C TYR A 180 -19.08 8.10 -3.34
N GLN A 181 -20.35 7.79 -3.63
CA GLN A 181 -21.51 8.57 -3.19
C GLN A 181 -21.60 8.64 -1.65
N PHE A 182 -21.26 7.54 -0.98
CA PHE A 182 -21.21 7.53 0.47
C PHE A 182 -20.10 8.45 1.01
N ILE A 183 -18.89 8.42 0.44
CA ILE A 183 -17.81 9.33 0.80
C ILE A 183 -18.19 10.79 0.52
N GLU A 184 -18.86 11.04 -0.59
CA GLU A 184 -19.33 12.37 -0.98
C GLU A 184 -20.27 12.96 0.08
N SER A 185 -21.20 12.13 0.62
CA SER A 185 -22.06 12.53 1.75
C SER A 185 -21.30 12.88 3.04
N LEU A 186 -20.03 12.48 3.13
CA LEU A 186 -19.11 12.77 4.24
C LEU A 186 -18.07 13.84 3.87
N ASN A 187 -18.28 14.59 2.79
CA ASN A 187 -17.36 15.61 2.28
C ASN A 187 -15.92 15.10 2.08
N GLY A 188 -15.74 13.82 1.74
CA GLY A 188 -14.42 13.23 1.53
C GLY A 188 -13.67 12.83 2.81
N ASP A 189 -14.28 12.92 4.00
CA ASP A 189 -13.61 12.55 5.25
C ASP A 189 -13.55 11.02 5.44
N ILE A 190 -12.40 10.44 5.10
CA ILE A 190 -12.13 9.02 5.25
C ILE A 190 -11.85 8.59 6.69
N SER A 191 -11.57 9.53 7.61
CA SER A 191 -11.13 9.22 8.98
C SER A 191 -12.21 8.45 9.76
N LEU A 192 -13.46 8.85 9.59
CA LEU A 192 -14.64 8.20 10.16
C LEU A 192 -14.86 6.78 9.65
N LEU A 193 -14.36 6.48 8.45
CA LEU A 193 -14.60 5.21 7.81
C LEU A 193 -13.57 4.16 8.11
N LYS A 194 -12.33 4.52 8.40
CA LYS A 194 -11.23 3.56 8.63
C LYS A 194 -11.57 2.47 9.66
N LYS A 195 -12.42 2.79 10.64
CA LYS A 195 -12.90 1.87 11.68
C LYS A 195 -14.23 1.15 11.37
N SER A 196 -14.88 1.51 10.25
CA SER A 196 -16.18 0.97 9.84
C SER A 196 -16.05 -0.36 9.07
N LYS A 197 -17.14 -1.13 9.04
CA LYS A 197 -17.25 -2.32 8.17
C LYS A 197 -17.15 -1.97 6.68
N ILE A 198 -17.54 -0.75 6.30
CA ILE A 198 -17.51 -0.25 4.92
C ILE A 198 -16.05 -0.17 4.43
N TRP A 199 -15.13 0.32 5.25
CA TRP A 199 -13.70 0.38 4.91
C TRP A 199 -13.07 -1.00 4.75
N ILE A 200 -13.45 -1.95 5.61
CA ILE A 200 -13.03 -3.35 5.47
C ILE A 200 -13.54 -3.93 4.15
N HIS A 201 -14.80 -3.65 3.78
CA HIS A 201 -15.38 -4.09 2.52
C HIS A 201 -14.65 -3.49 1.31
N ARG A 202 -14.38 -2.17 1.36
CA ARG A 202 -13.60 -1.46 0.34
C ARG A 202 -12.23 -2.09 0.15
N ASN A 203 -11.47 -2.33 1.23
CA ASN A 203 -10.15 -2.93 1.13
C ASN A 203 -10.21 -4.35 0.52
N LYS A 204 -11.19 -5.18 0.92
CA LYS A 204 -11.40 -6.50 0.31
C LYS A 204 -11.71 -6.42 -1.19
N PHE A 205 -12.57 -5.49 -1.58
CA PHE A 205 -12.88 -5.24 -2.99
C PHE A 205 -11.64 -4.83 -3.78
N CYS A 206 -10.94 -3.79 -3.32
CA CYS A 206 -9.76 -3.26 -3.99
C CYS A 206 -8.65 -4.31 -4.11
N GLN A 207 -8.39 -5.09 -3.06
CA GLN A 207 -7.43 -6.20 -3.13
C GLN A 207 -7.81 -7.22 -4.21
N LYS A 208 -9.08 -7.63 -4.25
CA LYS A 208 -9.57 -8.61 -5.24
C LYS A 208 -9.43 -8.06 -6.65
N GLN A 209 -9.76 -6.79 -6.84
CA GLN A 209 -9.67 -6.12 -8.14
C GLN A 209 -8.20 -5.98 -8.59
N ILE A 210 -7.30 -5.51 -7.72
CA ILE A 210 -5.85 -5.43 -7.98
C ILE A 210 -5.27 -6.81 -8.31
N LYS A 211 -5.65 -7.84 -7.53
CA LYS A 211 -5.21 -9.23 -7.77
C LYS A 211 -5.66 -9.71 -9.15
N LYS A 212 -6.94 -9.51 -9.49
CA LYS A 212 -7.50 -9.85 -10.81
C LYS A 212 -6.74 -9.15 -11.93
N MET A 213 -6.42 -7.86 -11.79
CA MET A 213 -5.65 -7.14 -12.80
C MET A 213 -4.26 -7.73 -12.98
N ARG A 214 -3.55 -8.02 -11.88
CA ARG A 214 -2.18 -8.60 -11.91
C ARG A 214 -2.16 -10.00 -12.52
N GLU A 215 -3.05 -10.89 -12.10
CA GLU A 215 -3.08 -12.28 -12.57
C GLU A 215 -3.45 -12.41 -14.06
N ASN A 216 -4.17 -11.42 -14.60
CA ASN A 216 -4.61 -11.41 -15.98
C ASN A 216 -3.85 -10.39 -16.85
N GLY A 217 -2.76 -9.79 -16.34
CA GLY A 217 -1.94 -8.83 -17.11
C GLY A 217 -2.70 -7.59 -17.58
N LYS A 218 -3.71 -7.13 -16.83
CA LYS A 218 -4.51 -5.96 -17.21
C LYS A 218 -3.79 -4.65 -16.86
N PRO A 219 -3.64 -3.71 -17.81
CA PRO A 219 -3.01 -2.43 -17.55
C PRO A 219 -3.93 -1.50 -16.73
N SER A 220 -3.33 -0.52 -16.07
CA SER A 220 -4.06 0.53 -15.35
C SER A 220 -4.53 1.66 -16.25
N THR A 221 -3.82 1.92 -17.35
CA THR A 221 -4.20 2.88 -18.39
C THR A 221 -4.50 2.17 -19.71
N GLU A 222 -5.39 2.76 -20.50
CA GLU A 222 -5.65 2.29 -21.87
C GLU A 222 -4.41 2.50 -22.73
N ILE A 223 -4.07 1.48 -23.51
CA ILE A 223 -2.86 1.45 -24.35
C ILE A 223 -3.14 1.83 -25.80
N ASP A 224 -4.41 1.86 -26.19
CA ASP A 224 -4.88 2.17 -27.53
C ASP A 224 -6.31 2.75 -27.51
N GLY A 225 -6.82 3.06 -28.70
CA GLY A 225 -8.17 3.54 -28.90
C GLY A 225 -8.43 4.96 -28.40
N LEU A 226 -9.72 5.27 -28.26
CA LEU A 226 -10.24 6.62 -28.01
C LEU A 226 -9.88 7.17 -26.62
N TRP A 227 -9.56 6.27 -25.70
CA TRP A 227 -9.30 6.57 -24.29
C TRP A 227 -7.83 6.35 -23.91
N ILE A 228 -6.93 6.24 -24.90
CA ILE A 228 -5.49 6.01 -24.70
C ILE A 228 -4.91 6.96 -23.63
N GLY A 229 -4.15 6.39 -22.70
CA GLY A 229 -3.55 7.12 -21.59
C GLY A 229 -4.48 7.49 -20.43
N THR A 230 -5.80 7.29 -20.56
CA THR A 230 -6.74 7.40 -19.44
C THR A 230 -6.87 6.06 -18.68
N PRO A 231 -7.40 6.04 -17.43
CA PRO A 231 -7.54 4.80 -16.67
C PRO A 231 -8.46 3.78 -17.35
N THR A 232 -8.13 2.49 -17.29
CA THR A 232 -9.00 1.42 -17.82
C THR A 232 -10.29 1.29 -17.01
N ILE A 233 -11.31 0.59 -17.53
CA ILE A 233 -12.54 0.28 -16.77
C ILE A 233 -12.23 -0.41 -15.43
N ASP A 234 -11.25 -1.32 -15.41
CA ASP A 234 -10.86 -2.03 -14.19
C ASP A 234 -10.15 -1.09 -13.19
N GLU A 235 -9.40 -0.09 -13.67
CA GLU A 235 -8.77 0.95 -12.84
C GLU A 235 -9.80 2.00 -12.36
N LEU A 236 -10.77 2.39 -13.19
CA LEU A 236 -11.89 3.26 -12.80
C LEU A 236 -12.69 2.68 -11.64
N LYS A 237 -12.90 1.37 -11.62
CA LYS A 237 -13.53 0.68 -10.48
C LYS A 237 -12.74 0.86 -9.19
N LEU A 238 -11.40 0.88 -9.24
CA LEU A 238 -10.56 1.19 -8.08
C LEU A 238 -10.67 2.67 -7.69
N LEU A 239 -10.62 3.57 -8.67
CA LEU A 239 -10.68 5.02 -8.46
C LEU A 239 -11.98 5.44 -7.77
N LEU A 240 -13.12 4.87 -8.16
CA LEU A 240 -14.41 5.03 -7.49
C LEU A 240 -14.42 4.54 -6.03
N HIS A 241 -13.44 3.73 -5.63
CA HIS A 241 -13.22 3.27 -4.26
C HIS A 241 -12.05 4.01 -3.57
N LEU A 242 -11.70 5.21 -4.06
CA LEU A 242 -10.55 6.01 -3.64
C LEU A 242 -9.23 5.23 -3.66
N CYS A 243 -9.08 4.27 -4.56
CA CYS A 243 -7.91 3.37 -4.65
C CYS A 243 -7.32 3.41 -6.06
N SER A 244 -6.03 3.11 -6.21
CA SER A 244 -5.44 2.94 -7.53
C SER A 244 -4.17 2.11 -7.49
N ASN A 245 -3.81 1.53 -8.63
CA ASN A 245 -2.46 1.01 -8.88
C ASN A 245 -1.48 2.09 -9.35
N LEU A 246 -2.00 3.25 -9.79
CA LEU A 246 -1.25 4.40 -10.26
C LEU A 246 -0.71 5.19 -9.06
N ASN A 247 0.51 5.70 -9.22
CA ASN A 247 1.07 6.67 -8.29
C ASN A 247 0.54 8.09 -8.57
N ARG A 248 0.88 9.04 -7.69
CA ARG A 248 0.44 10.43 -7.79
C ARG A 248 0.74 11.08 -9.15
N ASP A 249 1.93 10.87 -9.71
CA ASP A 249 2.34 11.50 -10.97
C ASP A 249 1.60 10.88 -12.16
N GLU A 250 1.41 9.56 -12.14
CA GLU A 250 0.59 8.84 -13.14
C GLU A 250 -0.87 9.29 -13.12
N ILE A 251 -1.45 9.55 -11.93
CA ILE A 251 -2.80 10.11 -11.79
C ILE A 251 -2.88 11.51 -12.41
N GLN A 252 -1.88 12.36 -12.17
CA GLN A 252 -1.84 13.71 -12.75
C GLN A 252 -1.75 13.67 -14.29
N ILE A 253 -0.96 12.74 -14.84
CA ILE A 253 -0.89 12.51 -16.29
C ILE A 253 -2.25 12.08 -16.83
N CYS A 254 -2.93 11.13 -16.16
CA CYS A 254 -4.28 10.71 -16.54
C CYS A 254 -5.26 11.89 -16.56
N ASN A 255 -5.24 12.74 -15.51
CA ASN A 255 -6.11 13.90 -15.43
C ASN A 255 -5.92 14.86 -16.60
N LYS A 256 -4.66 15.15 -16.98
CA LYS A 256 -4.35 16.01 -18.12
C LYS A 256 -4.94 15.44 -19.41
N ILE A 257 -4.74 14.16 -19.67
CA ILE A 257 -5.23 13.48 -20.88
C ILE A 257 -6.76 13.49 -20.94
N ILE A 258 -7.43 13.31 -19.80
CA ILE A 258 -8.90 13.33 -19.74
C ILE A 258 -9.45 14.73 -20.08
N ILE A 259 -8.85 15.79 -19.52
CA ILE A 259 -9.28 17.17 -19.79
C ILE A 259 -9.05 17.55 -21.25
N GLU A 260 -8.02 17.01 -21.90
CA GLU A 260 -7.74 17.25 -23.32
C GLU A 260 -8.61 16.39 -24.25
N ASN A 261 -9.37 15.42 -23.73
CA ASN A 261 -10.20 14.53 -24.54
C ASN A 261 -11.47 15.23 -25.04
N PRO A 262 -11.69 15.33 -26.37
CA PRO A 262 -12.84 16.05 -26.92
C PRO A 262 -14.20 15.50 -26.47
N ILE A 263 -14.33 14.17 -26.35
CA ILE A 263 -15.60 13.51 -25.98
C ILE A 263 -15.94 13.80 -24.53
N TYR A 264 -14.93 13.78 -23.66
CA TYR A 264 -15.10 14.15 -22.26
C TYR A 264 -15.57 15.61 -22.12
N ASN A 265 -14.97 16.53 -22.87
CA ASN A 265 -15.37 17.94 -22.87
C ASN A 265 -16.79 18.15 -23.41
N THR A 266 -17.16 17.47 -24.50
CA THR A 266 -18.53 17.53 -25.03
C THR A 266 -19.55 17.05 -24.00
N PHE A 267 -19.24 15.96 -23.27
CA PHE A 267 -20.12 15.43 -22.23
C PHE A 267 -20.32 16.41 -21.08
N ILE A 268 -19.24 16.98 -20.53
CA ILE A 268 -19.35 17.98 -19.44
C ILE A 268 -20.15 19.21 -19.87
N ASN A 269 -19.91 19.71 -21.09
CA ASN A 269 -20.64 20.87 -21.61
C ASN A 269 -22.13 20.60 -21.86
N SER A 270 -22.56 19.34 -21.90
CA SER A 270 -23.96 18.95 -22.02
C SER A 270 -24.67 18.75 -20.68
N GLU A 271 -23.92 18.57 -19.58
CA GLU A 271 -24.46 18.43 -18.22
C GLU A 271 -24.49 19.75 -17.43
N ASN A 272 -23.82 20.82 -17.90
CA ASN A 272 -23.85 22.18 -17.35
C ASN A 272 -24.86 23.06 -18.10
#